data_AF-A0A7J8BNQ5-F1
#
_entry.id   AF-A0A7J8BNQ5-F1
#
_cell.length_a   1.000
_cell.length_b   1.000
_cell.length_c   1.000
_cell.angle_alpha   90.00
_cell.angle_beta   90.00
_cell.angle_gamma   90.00
#
_symmetry.space_group_name_H-M   'P 1'
#
loop_
_entity.id
_entity.type
_entity.pdbx_description
1 polymer ?
#
loop_
_entity_poly.entity_id
_entity_poly.type
_entity_poly.pdbx_seq_one_letter_code
_entity_poly.pdbx_strand_id
1 'polypeptide(L)'
;MNGLSVTELCCLFCCPPCPGRIAAKLAFLPPEPTYSLVPEPELGPGGNGAAPSGTLRASAGTPGRWKLHLMERADFQYSQRELDTIEVFLTKSSRGNRIACMYVRCVPGARYTVLFSHGNAVDLGQMSSFYIGLGSRINCNIFSYDYSGSTSAVPRPWSRCG
;
A
#
# COMPACT_ATOMS: atom_id res chain seq x y z
N MET A 1 5.10 -21.57 -12.24
CA MET A 1 6.10 -20.58 -12.70
C MET A 1 5.80 -20.10 -14.13
N ASN A 2 4.55 -19.73 -14.44
CA ASN A 2 4.17 -19.28 -15.78
C ASN A 2 3.45 -17.94 -15.65
N GLY A 3 4.17 -16.84 -15.89
CA GLY A 3 3.61 -15.50 -15.78
C GLY A 3 4.51 -14.36 -16.25
N LEU A 4 5.75 -14.64 -16.69
CA LEU A 4 6.63 -13.61 -17.25
C LEU A 4 6.53 -13.63 -18.78
N SER A 5 6.13 -12.52 -19.35
CA SER A 5 6.12 -12.28 -20.80
C SER A 5 7.55 -12.25 -21.36
N VAL A 6 7.68 -12.52 -22.66
CA VAL A 6 8.98 -12.48 -23.36
C VAL A 6 9.66 -11.11 -23.19
N THR A 7 8.87 -10.03 -23.16
CA THR A 7 9.34 -8.67 -22.93
C THR A 7 9.95 -8.50 -21.52
N GLU A 8 9.33 -9.09 -20.49
CA GLU A 8 9.85 -9.05 -19.12
C GLU A 8 11.15 -9.84 -18.97
N LEU A 9 11.25 -10.98 -19.65
CA LEU A 9 12.51 -11.74 -19.75
C LEU A 9 13.60 -10.90 -20.43
N CYS A 10 13.32 -10.27 -21.56
CA CYS A 10 14.30 -9.41 -22.23
C CYS A 10 14.72 -8.22 -21.37
N CYS A 11 13.79 -7.56 -20.65
CA CYS A 11 14.14 -6.49 -19.72
C CYS A 11 14.96 -6.98 -18.52
N LEU A 12 14.70 -8.20 -18.03
CA LEU A 12 15.43 -8.80 -16.92
C LEU A 12 16.89 -9.07 -17.31
N PHE A 13 17.11 -9.68 -18.48
CA PHE A 13 18.43 -10.17 -18.89
C PHE A 13 19.24 -9.20 -19.78
N CYS A 14 18.62 -8.29 -20.53
CA CYS A 14 19.32 -7.54 -21.59
C CYS A 14 19.70 -6.09 -21.24
N CYS A 15 19.21 -5.51 -20.13
CA CYS A 15 19.43 -4.08 -19.84
C CYS A 15 19.85 -3.80 -18.39
N PRO A 16 21.15 -3.64 -18.09
CA PRO A 16 22.34 -4.30 -18.64
C PRO A 16 22.69 -5.58 -17.84
N PRO A 17 23.40 -6.54 -18.46
CA PRO A 17 23.60 -7.91 -17.96
C PRO A 17 24.72 -7.96 -16.92
N CYS A 18 24.49 -7.36 -15.76
CA CYS A 18 25.35 -7.56 -14.60
C CYS A 18 24.59 -8.44 -13.60
N PRO A 19 25.18 -9.52 -13.04
CA PRO A 19 24.51 -10.42 -12.11
C PRO A 19 23.79 -9.69 -10.96
N GLY A 20 24.39 -8.61 -10.44
CA GLY A 20 23.77 -7.78 -9.40
C GLY A 20 22.49 -7.06 -9.83
N ARG A 21 22.35 -6.66 -11.11
CA ARG A 21 21.13 -6.01 -11.63
C ARG A 21 20.02 -7.03 -11.89
N ILE A 22 20.36 -8.25 -12.28
CA ILE A 22 19.40 -9.35 -12.45
C ILE A 22 18.89 -9.81 -11.08
N ALA A 23 19.80 -10.05 -10.12
CA ALA A 23 19.43 -10.44 -8.76
C ALA A 23 18.55 -9.38 -8.08
N ALA A 24 18.87 -8.09 -8.25
CA ALA A 24 18.02 -7.00 -7.76
C ALA A 24 16.63 -7.03 -8.42
N LYS A 25 16.55 -7.15 -9.74
CA LYS A 25 15.26 -7.23 -10.44
C LYS A 25 14.43 -8.44 -10.02
N LEU A 26 15.06 -9.59 -9.78
CA LEU A 26 14.38 -10.79 -9.28
C LEU A 26 13.92 -10.63 -7.83
N ALA A 27 14.74 -10.02 -6.97
CA ALA A 27 14.38 -9.76 -5.57
C ALA A 27 13.23 -8.76 -5.42
N PHE A 28 13.00 -7.91 -6.43
CA PHE A 28 11.95 -6.89 -6.45
C PHE A 28 10.87 -7.13 -7.50
N LEU A 29 10.72 -8.37 -8.01
CA LEU A 29 9.55 -8.73 -8.80
C LEU A 29 8.31 -8.51 -7.92
N PRO A 30 7.41 -7.58 -8.30
CA PRO A 30 6.21 -7.36 -7.51
C PRO A 30 5.38 -8.65 -7.51
N PRO A 31 4.78 -9.01 -6.37
CA PRO A 31 3.82 -10.10 -6.35
C PRO A 31 2.62 -9.73 -7.23
N GLU A 32 1.77 -10.71 -7.49
CA GLU A 32 0.48 -10.37 -8.04
C GLU A 32 -0.30 -9.45 -7.06
N PRO A 33 -0.85 -8.31 -7.53
CA PRO A 33 -1.56 -7.33 -6.71
C PRO A 33 -2.67 -7.90 -5.82
N THR A 34 -2.58 -7.87 -4.50
CA THR A 34 -3.68 -8.36 -3.64
C THR A 34 -4.63 -7.27 -3.15
N TYR A 35 -4.38 -6.02 -3.54
CA TYR A 35 -5.24 -4.90 -3.21
C TYR A 35 -5.27 -3.84 -4.32
N SER A 36 -6.27 -2.98 -4.28
CA SER A 36 -6.34 -1.75 -5.08
C SER A 36 -6.80 -0.56 -4.24
N LEU A 37 -6.40 0.64 -4.64
CA LEU A 37 -6.86 1.88 -4.03
C LEU A 37 -7.92 2.52 -4.92
N VAL A 38 -9.12 2.70 -4.38
CA VAL A 38 -10.24 3.31 -5.09
C VAL A 38 -10.42 4.74 -4.59
N PRO A 39 -10.42 5.76 -5.46
CA PRO A 39 -10.77 7.11 -5.05
C PRO A 39 -12.18 7.11 -4.47
N GLU A 40 -12.34 7.64 -3.26
CA GLU A 40 -13.66 7.83 -2.68
C GLU A 40 -14.22 9.17 -3.16
N PRO A 41 -15.45 9.19 -3.70
CA PRO A 41 -16.07 10.45 -4.12
C PRO A 41 -16.21 11.36 -2.91
N GLU A 42 -15.72 12.59 -3.03
CA GLU A 42 -15.91 13.63 -2.04
C GLU A 42 -17.41 13.78 -1.77
N LEU A 43 -17.84 13.53 -0.52
CA LEU A 43 -19.20 13.81 -0.11
C LEU A 43 -19.39 15.32 -0.26
N GLY A 44 -20.24 15.72 -1.20
CA GLY A 44 -20.53 17.12 -1.49
C GLY A 44 -20.97 17.89 -0.24
N PRO A 45 -20.82 19.22 -0.24
CA PRO A 45 -21.21 20.06 0.90
C PRO A 45 -22.75 20.08 1.03
N GLY A 46 -23.32 19.12 1.77
CA GLY A 46 -24.79 19.04 1.89
C GLY A 46 -25.38 17.98 2.83
N GLY A 47 -24.61 17.36 3.73
CA GLY A 47 -25.13 16.33 4.63
C GLY A 47 -24.89 16.64 6.10
N ASN A 48 -25.93 17.03 6.83
CA ASN A 48 -25.92 17.09 8.29
C ASN A 48 -25.71 15.69 8.88
N GLY A 49 -24.45 15.33 9.19
CA GLY A 49 -24.10 14.08 9.84
C GLY A 49 -22.86 14.27 10.71
N ALA A 50 -22.97 13.93 11.99
CA ALA A 50 -21.95 14.14 13.01
C ALA A 50 -20.56 13.63 12.59
N ALA A 51 -19.54 14.48 12.75
CA ALA A 51 -18.15 14.15 12.47
C ALA A 51 -17.66 13.00 13.38
N PRO A 52 -16.92 12.00 12.86
CA PRO A 52 -16.11 11.16 13.73
C PRO A 52 -14.94 12.01 14.23
N SER A 53 -14.89 12.16 15.55
CA SER A 53 -13.82 12.87 16.27
C SER A 53 -12.49 12.14 16.07
N GLY A 54 -11.59 12.76 15.30
CA GLY A 54 -10.22 12.32 15.09
C GLY A 54 -9.41 13.49 14.53
N THR A 55 -8.79 14.26 15.42
CA THR A 55 -8.00 15.46 15.11
C THR A 55 -6.69 15.10 14.40
N LEU A 56 -6.75 14.94 13.08
CA LEU A 56 -5.67 15.38 12.20
C LEU A 56 -6.12 16.72 11.63
N ARG A 57 -5.49 17.81 12.09
CA ARG A 57 -5.69 19.15 11.53
C ARG A 57 -5.51 19.06 10.02
N ALA A 58 -6.59 19.34 9.27
CA ALA A 58 -6.56 19.50 7.84
C ALA A 58 -5.57 20.63 7.51
N SER A 59 -4.35 20.26 7.11
CA SER A 59 -3.38 21.16 6.52
C SER A 59 -3.65 21.22 5.02
N ALA A 60 -3.51 22.41 4.44
CA ALA A 60 -3.79 22.70 3.05
C ALA A 60 -3.16 21.66 2.10
N GLY A 61 -4.00 20.86 1.45
CA GLY A 61 -3.57 19.81 0.52
C GLY A 61 -4.12 18.41 0.81
N THR A 62 -5.36 18.28 1.29
CA THR A 62 -6.02 16.99 1.53
C THR A 62 -5.87 16.10 0.28
N PRO A 63 -5.05 15.04 0.32
CA PRO A 63 -5.08 14.05 -0.74
C PRO A 63 -6.46 13.39 -0.68
N GLY A 64 -7.17 13.34 -1.81
CA GLY A 64 -8.52 12.78 -1.87
C GLY A 64 -8.60 11.44 -1.12
N ARG A 65 -9.70 11.22 -0.41
CA ARG A 65 -9.86 10.03 0.44
C ARG A 65 -9.77 8.78 -0.43
N TRP A 66 -8.90 7.83 -0.07
CA TRP A 66 -8.77 6.55 -0.79
C TRP A 66 -9.39 5.45 0.05
N LYS A 67 -10.14 4.57 -0.61
CA LYS A 67 -10.68 3.35 -0.02
C LYS A 67 -9.81 2.16 -0.42
N LEU A 68 -9.48 1.33 0.57
CA LEU A 68 -8.80 0.07 0.36
C LEU A 68 -9.79 -0.97 -0.14
N HIS A 69 -9.48 -1.60 -1.28
CA HIS A 69 -10.20 -2.76 -1.77
C HIS A 69 -9.24 -3.96 -1.75
N LEU A 70 -9.47 -4.90 -0.83
CA LEU A 70 -8.72 -6.14 -0.74
C LEU A 70 -9.33 -7.18 -1.70
N MET A 71 -8.48 -7.87 -2.44
CA MET A 71 -8.87 -9.00 -3.28
C MET A 71 -8.93 -10.28 -2.45
N GLU A 72 -9.60 -11.32 -2.95
CA GLU A 72 -9.72 -12.61 -2.26
C GLU A 72 -8.36 -13.20 -1.86
N ARG A 73 -7.37 -13.13 -2.78
CA ARG A 73 -5.98 -13.56 -2.57
C ARG A 73 -5.19 -12.78 -1.51
N ALA A 74 -5.75 -11.71 -0.94
CA ALA A 74 -5.16 -11.07 0.25
C ALA A 74 -5.37 -11.92 1.51
N ASP A 75 -6.26 -12.92 1.45
CA ASP A 75 -6.61 -13.82 2.55
C ASP A 75 -6.90 -13.05 3.85
N PHE A 76 -7.72 -11.99 3.74
CA PHE A 76 -8.02 -11.13 4.88
C PHE A 76 -8.81 -11.88 5.95
N GLN A 77 -8.30 -11.91 7.19
CA GLN A 77 -8.79 -12.81 8.24
C GLN A 77 -9.74 -12.15 9.24
N TYR A 78 -9.96 -10.83 9.13
CA TYR A 78 -10.74 -10.05 10.09
C TYR A 78 -12.06 -9.57 9.48
N SER A 79 -12.91 -8.96 10.31
CA SER A 79 -14.21 -8.46 9.87
C SER A 79 -14.07 -7.10 9.18
N GLN A 80 -15.18 -6.63 8.58
CA GLN A 80 -15.26 -5.29 8.00
C GLN A 80 -14.94 -4.19 9.03
N ARG A 81 -15.26 -4.41 10.31
CA ARG A 81 -14.98 -3.41 11.36
C ARG A 81 -13.49 -3.18 11.54
N GLU A 82 -12.67 -4.23 11.53
CA GLU A 82 -11.22 -4.06 11.57
C GLU A 82 -10.69 -3.47 10.26
N LEU A 83 -11.26 -3.83 9.11
CA LEU A 83 -10.89 -3.25 7.82
C LEU A 83 -11.11 -1.72 7.80
N ASP A 84 -12.19 -1.24 8.43
CA ASP A 84 -12.50 0.19 8.54
C ASP A 84 -11.49 0.98 9.42
N THR A 85 -10.65 0.27 10.19
CA THR A 85 -9.55 0.89 10.95
C THR A 85 -8.31 1.15 10.10
N ILE A 86 -8.29 0.63 8.87
CA ILE A 86 -7.18 0.79 7.93
C ILE A 86 -7.42 2.04 7.06
N GLU A 87 -6.51 2.99 7.17
CA GLU A 87 -6.44 4.14 6.28
C GLU A 87 -5.38 3.91 5.21
N VAL A 88 -5.68 4.34 4.00
CA VAL A 88 -4.76 4.25 2.87
C VAL A 88 -4.69 5.57 2.13
N PHE A 89 -3.51 5.89 1.62
CA PHE A 89 -3.29 7.08 0.82
C PHE A 89 -2.07 6.92 -0.08
N LEU A 90 -2.00 7.77 -1.11
CA LEU A 90 -0.85 7.86 -1.98
C LEU A 90 -0.01 9.07 -1.60
N THR A 91 1.30 8.87 -1.42
CA THR A 91 2.28 9.95 -1.29
C THR A 91 3.25 9.96 -2.47
N LYS A 92 4.04 11.04 -2.59
CA LYS A 92 5.12 11.14 -3.57
C LYS A 92 6.46 11.15 -2.84
N SER A 93 7.37 10.28 -3.27
CA SER A 93 8.78 10.39 -2.87
C SER A 93 9.40 11.67 -3.43
N SER A 94 10.56 12.06 -2.89
CA SER A 94 11.38 13.18 -3.42
C SER A 94 11.74 13.04 -4.90
N ARG A 95 11.75 11.81 -5.42
CA ARG A 95 12.01 11.48 -6.83
C ARG A 95 10.74 11.48 -7.70
N GLY A 96 9.59 11.82 -7.15
CA GLY A 96 8.30 11.89 -7.85
C GLY A 96 7.55 10.56 -7.97
N ASN A 97 8.10 9.44 -7.45
CA ASN A 97 7.41 8.15 -7.47
C ASN A 97 6.21 8.14 -6.52
N ARG A 98 5.07 7.64 -6.99
CA ARG A 98 3.88 7.42 -6.15
C ARG A 98 4.06 6.18 -5.28
N ILE A 99 3.89 6.36 -3.98
CA ILE A 99 4.02 5.32 -2.96
C ILE A 99 2.66 5.15 -2.29
N ALA A 100 2.16 3.91 -2.26
CA ALA A 100 0.99 3.57 -1.45
C ALA A 100 1.42 3.42 0.00
N CYS A 101 0.66 4.04 0.89
CA CYS A 101 0.84 3.96 2.32
C CYS A 101 -0.42 3.39 2.96
N MET A 102 -0.22 2.63 4.03
CA MET A 102 -1.26 2.04 4.86
C MET A 102 -0.98 2.38 6.31
N TYR A 103 -1.98 2.93 6.99
CA TYR A 103 -1.97 3.21 8.41
C TYR A 103 -3.09 2.40 9.07
N VAL A 104 -2.72 1.48 9.96
CA VAL A 104 -3.65 0.60 10.68
C VAL A 104 -3.78 1.09 12.10
N ARG A 105 -4.98 1.56 12.47
CA ARG A 105 -5.30 1.98 13.83
C ARG A 105 -5.72 0.79 14.68
N CYS A 106 -4.74 0.04 15.17
CA CYS A 106 -5.00 -1.09 16.07
C CYS A 106 -5.44 -0.63 17.46
N VAL A 107 -4.93 0.52 17.95
CA VAL A 107 -5.14 0.97 19.33
C VAL A 107 -5.51 2.45 19.38
N PRO A 108 -6.72 2.80 19.88
CA PRO A 108 -7.10 4.18 20.12
C PRO A 108 -6.14 4.85 21.12
N GLY A 109 -5.58 6.01 20.76
CA GLY A 109 -4.66 6.74 21.62
C GLY A 109 -3.30 6.08 21.83
N ALA A 110 -2.88 5.17 20.94
CA ALA A 110 -1.55 4.56 21.00
C ALA A 110 -0.45 5.63 21.11
N ARG A 111 0.44 5.47 22.09
CA ARG A 111 1.58 6.39 22.29
C ARG A 111 2.60 6.31 21.16
N TYR A 112 2.69 5.16 20.52
CA TYR A 112 3.67 4.87 19.48
C TYR A 112 3.02 4.25 18.24
N THR A 113 3.61 4.56 17.09
CA THR A 113 3.30 3.94 15.80
C THR A 113 4.56 3.26 15.28
N VAL A 114 4.44 1.99 14.90
CA VAL A 114 5.54 1.22 14.30
C VAL A 114 5.55 1.47 12.80
N LEU A 115 6.69 1.94 12.28
CA LEU A 115 6.98 1.92 10.85
C LEU A 115 7.44 0.52 10.48
N PHE A 116 6.61 -0.21 9.75
CA PHE A 116 6.89 -1.57 9.30
C PHE A 116 7.17 -1.60 7.80
N SER A 117 8.36 -2.04 7.42
CA SER A 117 8.70 -2.32 6.02
C SER A 117 8.37 -3.78 5.73
N HIS A 118 7.47 -4.03 4.78
CA HIS A 118 7.10 -5.40 4.42
C HIS A 118 8.25 -6.16 3.75
N GLY A 119 8.15 -7.49 3.72
CA GLY A 119 9.11 -8.36 3.04
C GLY A 119 9.10 -8.16 1.53
N ASN A 120 10.10 -8.72 0.85
CA ASN A 120 10.07 -8.82 -0.61
C ASN A 120 8.98 -9.81 -1.05
N ALA A 121 8.48 -9.65 -2.29
CA ALA A 121 7.44 -10.50 -2.89
C ALA A 121 6.11 -10.58 -2.11
N VAL A 122 5.84 -9.59 -1.26
CA VAL A 122 4.53 -9.36 -0.65
C VAL A 122 4.13 -7.90 -0.86
N ASP A 123 2.84 -7.60 -0.77
CA ASP A 123 2.31 -6.24 -0.84
C ASP A 123 1.47 -5.90 0.40
N LEU A 124 1.03 -4.64 0.50
CA LEU A 124 0.23 -4.18 1.65
C LEU A 124 -1.06 -4.98 1.87
N GLY A 125 -1.67 -5.52 0.81
CA GLY A 125 -2.89 -6.29 0.91
C GLY A 125 -2.68 -7.59 1.69
N GLN A 126 -1.66 -8.38 1.32
CA GLN A 126 -1.32 -9.63 2.03
C GLN A 126 -0.91 -9.38 3.48
N MET A 127 -0.24 -8.25 3.73
CA MET A 127 0.26 -7.92 5.06
C MET A 127 -0.79 -7.29 5.98
N SER A 128 -1.96 -6.89 5.46
CA SER A 128 -3.00 -6.17 6.22
C SER A 128 -3.46 -6.92 7.47
N SER A 129 -3.77 -8.22 7.37
CA SER A 129 -4.14 -9.09 8.50
C SER A 129 -3.02 -9.18 9.53
N PHE A 130 -1.77 -9.30 9.07
CA PHE A 130 -0.61 -9.37 9.95
C PHE A 130 -0.45 -8.07 10.76
N TYR A 131 -0.66 -6.90 10.15
CA TYR A 131 -0.54 -5.61 10.84
C TYR A 131 -1.56 -5.43 11.95
N ILE A 132 -2.82 -5.81 11.72
CA ILE A 132 -3.86 -5.80 12.77
C ILE A 132 -3.42 -6.69 13.93
N GLY A 133 -3.02 -7.93 13.64
CA GLY A 133 -2.60 -8.89 14.65
C GLY A 133 -1.35 -8.43 15.42
N LEU A 134 -0.36 -7.86 14.74
CA LEU A 134 0.86 -7.38 15.36
C LEU A 134 0.56 -6.17 16.27
N GLY A 135 -0.07 -5.13 15.72
CA GLY A 135 -0.33 -3.88 16.43
C GLY A 135 -1.19 -4.06 17.68
N SER A 136 -2.21 -4.92 17.61
CA SER A 136 -3.06 -5.25 18.77
C SER A 136 -2.29 -5.98 19.88
N ARG A 137 -1.30 -6.83 19.56
CA ARG A 137 -0.50 -7.57 20.55
C ARG A 137 0.57 -6.71 21.23
N ILE A 138 1.17 -5.79 20.49
CA ILE A 138 2.23 -4.90 21.00
C ILE A 138 1.69 -3.53 21.43
N ASN A 139 0.37 -3.35 21.40
CA ASN A 139 -0.34 -2.14 21.78
C ASN A 139 0.13 -0.86 21.04
N CYS A 140 0.33 -0.97 19.73
CA CYS A 140 0.79 0.13 18.86
C CYS A 140 -0.02 0.20 17.56
N ASN A 141 -0.06 1.38 16.94
CA ASN A 141 -0.54 1.52 15.56
C ASN A 141 0.56 1.11 14.58
N ILE A 142 0.19 0.70 13.36
CA ILE A 142 1.16 0.29 12.34
C ILE A 142 1.08 1.24 11.14
N PHE A 143 2.23 1.69 10.67
CA PHE A 143 2.37 2.39 9.40
C PHE A 143 3.24 1.55 8.46
N SER A 144 2.77 1.29 7.25
CA SER A 144 3.50 0.54 6.22
C SER A 144 3.35 1.21 4.87
N TYR A 145 4.23 0.90 3.93
CA TYR A 145 4.25 1.47 2.59
C TYR A 145 4.79 0.45 1.58
N ASP A 146 4.35 0.55 0.32
CA ASP A 146 4.92 -0.23 -0.78
C ASP A 146 6.28 0.37 -1.20
N TYR A 147 7.23 -0.49 -1.57
CA TYR A 147 8.46 -0.01 -2.19
C TYR A 147 8.19 0.68 -3.54
N SER A 148 9.00 1.69 -3.84
CA SER A 148 8.93 2.43 -5.09
C SER A 148 9.18 1.49 -6.28
N GLY A 149 8.18 1.32 -7.15
CA GLY A 149 8.28 0.38 -8.28
C GLY A 149 7.22 -0.71 -8.22
N SER A 150 6.83 -1.09 -7.01
CA SER A 150 5.94 -2.23 -6.72
C SER A 150 4.51 -1.82 -6.41
N THR A 151 4.15 -0.55 -6.62
CA THR A 151 2.82 -0.01 -6.29
C THR A 151 1.74 -0.66 -7.17
N SER A 152 1.16 -1.74 -6.67
CA SER A 152 0.02 -2.47 -7.24
C SER A 152 -1.28 -1.66 -7.22
N ALA A 153 -1.34 -0.65 -6.34
CA ALA A 153 -2.48 0.22 -6.09
C ALA A 153 -2.97 1.07 -7.28
N VAL A 154 -2.11 1.34 -8.27
CA VAL A 154 -2.42 2.21 -9.41
C VAL A 154 -1.95 1.54 -10.68
N PRO A 155 -2.82 1.31 -11.68
CA PRO A 155 -2.37 0.80 -12.97
C PRO A 155 -1.30 1.74 -13.54
N ARG A 156 -0.08 1.24 -13.69
CA ARG A 156 1.00 1.98 -14.35
C ARG A 156 0.71 2.00 -15.85
N PRO A 157 0.71 3.16 -16.52
CA PRO A 157 1.12 3.19 -17.92
C PRO A 157 2.61 2.80 -17.94
N TRP A 158 2.94 1.64 -18.49
CA TRP A 158 4.30 1.07 -18.51
C TRP A 158 5.32 1.87 -19.39
N SER A 159 5.05 3.14 -19.74
CA SER A 159 5.80 3.86 -20.79
C SER A 159 6.93 4.79 -20.30
N ARG A 160 7.41 4.67 -19.06
CA ARG A 160 8.65 5.36 -18.64
C ARG A 160 9.52 4.52 -17.70
N CYS A 161 10.31 3.64 -18.28
CA CYS A 161 11.64 3.32 -17.74
C CYS A 161 12.67 3.90 -18.70
N GLY A 162 13.47 4.85 -18.20
CA GLY A 162 14.71 5.28 -18.84
C GLY A 162 15.87 4.36 -18.50
#